data_AF-A0A2G2IBX8-F1
#
_entry.id   AF-A0A2G2IBX8-F1
#
_cell.length_a   1.000
_cell.length_b   1.000
_cell.length_c   1.000
_cell.angle_alpha   90.00
_cell.angle_beta   90.00
_cell.angle_gamma   90.00
#
_symmetry.space_group_name_H-M   'P 1'
#
loop_
_entity.id
_entity.type
_entity.pdbx_description
1 polymer ?
#
loop_
_entity_poly.entity_id
_entity_poly.type
_entity_poly.pdbx_seq_one_letter_code
_entity_poly.pdbx_strand_id
1 'polypeptide(L)'
;MNQIELITFITPTIGITVVVILALIFFREWRKSRDRDYMFRKEELHFRQTETAKSTINIKNSHDSETDLGGYITLDMPEDRKSLFHDLLKGFEDYAALKGYKVNVSIDSSLNGKISFKIVVNDFGVVGSRDTIKKDLNEFISKIQKGESLDDLEGVAGDVEHSGLLMALKNRISMLQSQYEVQSNINEYYKSFFAQLPTQSVNHAQPIHIYNGNHEMDQRKYIANNSANVMQGDNHSNLVEGNRINIGSTFSEKSEKIQDLNELIELLKNVNIEQKDKALRHLENAKEELTEEGDPDKSNVGKWLNKASGILKYADKGSELFSKVKEVMSSFGLEM
;
A
#
# COMPACT_ATOMS: atom_id res chain seq x y z
N MET A 1 68.14 -18.02 30.85
CA MET A 1 66.84 -18.01 30.18
C MET A 1 66.90 -19.09 29.12
N ASN A 2 66.14 -20.17 29.32
CA ASN A 2 66.26 -21.36 28.49
C ASN A 2 65.68 -21.07 27.10
N GLN A 3 66.26 -21.61 26.04
CA GLN A 3 65.78 -21.41 24.65
C GLN A 3 64.28 -21.76 24.50
N ILE A 4 63.77 -22.64 25.36
CA ILE A 4 62.36 -23.03 25.41
C ILE A 4 61.45 -21.89 25.88
N GLU A 5 61.89 -21.05 26.82
CA GLU A 5 61.11 -19.90 27.34
C GLU A 5 61.02 -18.76 26.33
N LEU A 6 62.04 -18.60 25.50
CA LEU A 6 62.05 -17.59 24.43
C LEU A 6 61.06 -17.98 23.31
N ILE A 7 61.00 -19.27 22.95
CA ILE A 7 60.11 -19.78 21.91
C ILE A 7 58.64 -19.68 22.35
N THR A 8 58.32 -20.02 23.60
CA THR A 8 56.95 -19.90 24.12
C THR A 8 56.47 -18.45 24.23
N PHE A 9 57.36 -17.48 24.43
CA PHE A 9 56.99 -16.07 24.46
C PHE A 9 56.81 -15.45 23.07
N ILE A 10 57.64 -15.81 22.09
CA ILE A 10 57.61 -15.21 20.75
C ILE A 10 56.41 -15.69 19.91
N THR A 11 56.06 -16.98 20.01
CA THR A 11 55.01 -17.60 19.20
C THR A 11 53.62 -16.89 19.25
N PRO A 12 53.07 -16.53 20.42
CA PRO A 12 51.76 -15.85 20.48
C PRO A 12 51.81 -14.43 19.91
N THR A 13 52.93 -13.72 20.06
CA THR A 13 53.07 -12.34 19.54
C THR A 13 53.04 -12.32 18.01
N ILE A 14 53.71 -13.27 17.36
CA ILE A 14 53.67 -13.43 15.90
C ILE A 14 52.24 -13.74 15.45
N GLY A 15 51.54 -14.65 16.13
CA GLY A 15 50.14 -14.97 15.83
C GLY A 15 49.22 -13.75 15.87
N ILE A 16 49.33 -12.93 16.92
CA ILE A 16 48.52 -11.71 17.06
C ILE A 16 48.86 -10.70 15.95
N THR A 17 50.15 -10.51 15.63
CA THR A 17 50.54 -9.56 14.57
C THR A 17 50.01 -9.98 13.19
N VAL A 18 50.03 -11.28 12.86
CA VAL A 18 49.48 -11.80 11.60
C VAL A 18 47.97 -11.57 11.53
N VAL A 19 47.24 -11.84 12.61
CA VAL A 19 45.79 -11.61 12.69
C VAL A 19 45.44 -10.12 12.50
N VAL A 20 46.20 -9.22 13.13
CA VAL A 20 45.99 -7.77 12.97
C VAL A 20 46.25 -7.31 11.53
N ILE A 21 47.31 -7.81 10.89
CA ILE A 21 47.62 -7.48 9.49
C ILE A 21 46.51 -7.98 8.56
N LEU A 22 46.03 -9.20 8.75
CA LEU A 22 44.92 -9.75 7.95
C LEU A 22 43.63 -8.95 8.14
N ALA A 23 43.32 -8.56 9.38
CA ALA A 23 42.16 -7.71 9.67
C ALA A 23 42.28 -6.35 8.97
N LEU A 24 43.46 -5.72 8.98
CA LEU A 24 43.69 -4.45 8.29
C LEU A 24 43.54 -4.56 6.77
N ILE A 25 44.04 -5.65 6.17
CA ILE A 25 43.87 -5.92 4.72
C ILE A 25 42.39 -6.11 4.40
N PHE A 26 41.68 -6.91 5.19
CA PHE A 26 40.24 -7.13 5.02
C PHE A 26 39.44 -5.83 5.14
N PHE A 27 39.69 -5.01 6.17
CA PHE A 27 39.01 -3.74 6.34
C PHE A 27 39.30 -2.76 5.20
N ARG A 28 40.53 -2.75 4.68
CA ARG A 28 40.91 -1.92 3.54
C ARG A 28 40.17 -2.35 2.26
N GLU A 29 40.05 -3.65 2.01
CA GLU A 29 39.36 -4.16 0.83
C GLU A 29 37.83 -4.02 0.95
N TRP A 30 37.27 -4.23 2.14
CA TRP A 30 35.87 -3.99 2.43
C TRP A 30 35.48 -2.53 2.20
N ARG A 31 36.32 -1.58 2.66
CA ARG A 31 36.10 -0.15 2.44
C ARG A 31 36.12 0.21 0.95
N LYS A 32 37.09 -0.31 0.19
CA LYS A 32 37.12 -0.15 -1.27
C LYS A 32 35.89 -0.73 -1.96
N SER A 33 35.38 -1.87 -1.48
CA SER A 33 34.17 -2.47 -2.04
C SER A 33 32.94 -1.59 -1.79
N ARG A 34 32.79 -1.03 -0.58
CA ARG A 34 31.69 -0.10 -0.29
C ARG A 34 31.75 1.16 -1.14
N ASP A 35 32.94 1.69 -1.41
CA ASP A 35 33.09 2.87 -2.26
C ASP A 35 32.70 2.56 -3.72
N ARG A 36 33.03 1.36 -4.23
CA ARG A 36 32.58 0.91 -5.55
C ARG A 36 31.06 0.78 -5.62
N ASP A 37 30.43 0.15 -4.63
CA ASP A 37 28.97 0.00 -4.59
C ASP A 37 28.24 1.34 -4.52
N TYR A 38 28.80 2.30 -3.79
CA TYR A 38 28.26 3.66 -3.74
C TYR A 38 28.34 4.37 -5.09
N MET A 39 29.47 4.23 -5.81
CA MET A 39 29.64 4.78 -7.15
C MET A 39 28.68 4.14 -8.15
N PHE A 40 28.52 2.81 -8.11
CA PHE A 40 27.54 2.10 -8.96
C PHE A 40 26.10 2.58 -8.70
N ARG A 41 25.69 2.72 -7.44
CA ARG A 41 24.34 3.24 -7.13
C ARG A 41 24.15 4.69 -7.58
N LYS A 42 25.21 5.50 -7.48
CA LYS A 42 25.17 6.90 -7.93
C LYS A 42 25.07 6.99 -9.45
N GLU A 43 25.82 6.16 -10.17
CA GLU A 43 25.73 6.06 -11.63
C GLU A 43 24.37 5.51 -12.09
N GLU A 44 23.84 4.50 -11.40
CA GLU A 44 22.51 3.95 -11.67
C GLU A 44 21.41 5.01 -11.50
N LEU A 45 21.47 5.82 -10.45
CA LEU A 45 20.53 6.94 -10.24
C LEU A 45 20.65 8.01 -11.33
N HIS A 46 21.86 8.35 -11.75
CA HIS A 46 22.08 9.28 -12.86
C HIS A 46 21.53 8.71 -14.17
N PHE A 47 21.73 7.41 -14.44
CA PHE A 47 21.23 6.75 -15.64
C PHE A 47 19.70 6.76 -15.66
N ARG A 48 19.05 6.43 -14.54
CA ARG A 48 17.58 6.51 -14.38
C ARG A 48 17.03 7.92 -14.60
N GLN A 49 17.73 8.96 -14.15
CA GLN A 49 17.34 10.36 -14.40
C GLN A 49 17.50 10.76 -15.87
N THR A 50 18.54 10.28 -16.55
CA THR A 50 18.75 10.58 -17.97
C THR A 50 17.86 9.76 -18.92
N GLU A 51 17.48 8.53 -18.55
CA GLU A 51 16.58 7.68 -19.34
C GLU A 51 15.12 8.15 -19.26
N THR A 52 14.65 8.53 -18.07
CA THR A 52 13.30 9.10 -17.90
C THR A 52 13.09 10.39 -18.70
N ALA A 53 14.16 11.12 -19.02
CA ALA A 53 14.11 12.32 -19.84
C ALA A 53 14.11 12.07 -21.37
N LYS A 54 14.43 10.86 -21.85
CA LYS A 54 14.69 10.60 -23.29
C LYS A 54 13.73 9.65 -24.01
N SER A 55 12.85 8.91 -23.33
CA SER A 55 12.00 7.89 -23.99
C SER A 55 10.50 8.00 -23.65
N THR A 56 9.93 9.19 -23.70
CA THR A 56 8.47 9.36 -23.71
C THR A 56 7.93 9.14 -25.12
N ILE A 57 7.59 7.90 -25.47
CA ILE A 57 6.84 7.60 -26.69
C ILE A 57 5.37 7.97 -26.45
N ASN A 58 4.93 9.08 -27.07
CA ASN A 58 3.55 9.53 -27.03
C ASN A 58 2.66 8.70 -27.95
N ILE A 59 1.72 7.97 -27.37
CA ILE A 59 0.65 7.29 -28.09
C ILE A 59 -0.46 8.31 -28.38
N LYS A 60 -0.57 8.79 -29.62
CA LYS A 60 -1.79 9.48 -30.07
C LYS A 60 -2.87 8.44 -30.37
N ASN A 61 -3.98 8.49 -29.63
CA ASN A 61 -5.21 7.78 -29.97
C ASN A 61 -6.07 8.71 -30.85
N SER A 62 -6.58 8.18 -31.96
CA SER A 62 -7.35 8.90 -32.97
C SER A 62 -8.86 8.88 -32.70
N HIS A 63 -9.28 8.95 -31.45
CA HIS A 63 -10.69 9.11 -31.11
C HIS A 63 -10.87 10.28 -30.15
N ASP A 64 -11.48 11.34 -30.67
CA ASP A 64 -11.81 12.58 -29.99
C ASP A 64 -12.67 12.33 -28.74
N SER A 65 -12.10 12.51 -27.56
CA SER A 65 -12.56 13.44 -26.52
C SER A 65 -11.89 13.15 -25.18
N GLU A 66 -11.46 14.24 -24.54
CA GLU A 66 -11.15 14.41 -23.12
C GLU A 66 -9.83 13.85 -22.54
N THR A 67 -9.00 14.83 -22.15
CA THR A 67 -7.83 14.75 -21.25
C THR A 67 -6.69 13.86 -21.70
N ASP A 68 -5.71 14.49 -22.36
CA ASP A 68 -4.40 13.90 -22.66
C ASP A 68 -3.61 13.69 -21.36
N LEU A 69 -3.92 12.62 -20.64
CA LEU A 69 -3.28 12.18 -19.39
C LEU A 69 -1.90 11.57 -19.65
N GLY A 70 -1.06 12.18 -20.51
CA GLY A 70 0.33 11.77 -20.69
C GLY A 70 0.54 10.33 -21.19
N GLY A 71 -0.39 9.82 -22.00
CA GLY A 71 -0.33 8.48 -22.60
C GLY A 71 -0.85 7.32 -21.74
N TYR A 72 -1.66 7.60 -20.71
CA TYR A 72 -2.41 6.58 -19.98
C TYR A 72 -3.69 6.18 -20.75
N ILE A 73 -4.03 4.89 -20.69
CA ILE A 73 -5.28 4.33 -21.18
C ILE A 73 -6.21 4.20 -19.98
N THR A 74 -7.37 4.86 -20.03
CA THR A 74 -8.38 4.81 -18.97
C THR A 74 -9.53 3.90 -19.38
N LEU A 75 -9.95 3.02 -18.47
CA LEU A 75 -11.07 2.10 -18.63
C LEU A 75 -12.05 2.29 -17.46
N ASP A 76 -13.35 2.24 -17.75
CA ASP A 76 -14.36 2.16 -16.70
C ASP A 76 -14.30 0.77 -16.07
N MET A 77 -14.12 0.72 -14.75
CA MET A 77 -13.93 -0.53 -14.02
C MET A 77 -14.50 -0.43 -12.60
N PRO A 78 -15.38 -1.36 -12.20
CA PRO A 78 -15.83 -1.50 -10.81
C PRO A 78 -14.68 -1.70 -9.83
N GLU A 79 -14.78 -1.12 -8.63
CA GLU A 79 -13.72 -1.16 -7.60
C GLU A 79 -13.30 -2.60 -7.21
N ASP A 80 -14.26 -3.53 -7.18
CA ASP A 80 -14.04 -4.94 -6.87
C ASP A 80 -13.14 -5.67 -7.89
N ARG A 81 -13.01 -5.12 -9.11
CA ARG A 81 -12.22 -5.72 -10.20
C ARG A 81 -10.87 -5.04 -10.42
N LYS A 82 -10.63 -3.89 -9.80
CA LYS A 82 -9.39 -3.14 -9.98
C LYS A 82 -8.16 -3.89 -9.51
N SER A 83 -8.25 -4.59 -8.37
CA SER A 83 -7.14 -5.41 -7.84
C SER A 83 -6.78 -6.55 -8.80
N LEU A 84 -7.79 -7.28 -9.30
CA LEU A 84 -7.59 -8.33 -10.29
C LEU A 84 -6.96 -7.81 -11.58
N PHE A 85 -7.42 -6.65 -12.06
CA PHE A 85 -6.88 -6.03 -13.26
C PHE A 85 -5.44 -5.55 -13.06
N HIS A 86 -5.13 -4.99 -11.88
CA HIS A 86 -3.78 -4.63 -11.50
C HIS A 86 -2.85 -5.83 -11.55
N ASP A 87 -3.24 -6.93 -10.91
CA ASP A 87 -2.44 -8.15 -10.85
C ASP A 87 -2.30 -8.83 -12.20
N LEU A 88 -3.35 -8.78 -13.03
CA LEU A 88 -3.32 -9.23 -14.43
C LEU A 88 -2.26 -8.47 -15.22
N LEU A 89 -2.31 -7.13 -15.20
CA LEU A 89 -1.36 -6.32 -15.96
C LEU A 89 0.07 -6.44 -15.41
N LYS A 90 0.24 -6.63 -14.09
CA LYS A 90 1.56 -6.95 -13.53
C LYS A 90 2.05 -8.32 -13.98
N GLY A 91 1.17 -9.31 -14.09
CA GLY A 91 1.49 -10.62 -14.71
C GLY A 91 1.99 -10.50 -16.14
N PHE A 92 1.51 -9.49 -16.89
CA PHE A 92 2.01 -9.24 -18.24
C PHE A 92 3.48 -8.80 -18.28
N GLU A 93 4.00 -8.13 -17.23
CA GLU A 93 5.43 -7.80 -17.16
C GLU A 93 6.30 -9.06 -17.15
N ASP A 94 5.90 -10.05 -16.35
CA ASP A 94 6.59 -11.34 -16.25
C ASP A 94 6.46 -12.13 -17.56
N TYR A 95 5.27 -12.11 -18.17
CA TYR A 95 5.04 -12.74 -19.48
C TYR A 95 5.90 -12.11 -20.60
N ALA A 96 6.00 -10.78 -20.63
CA ALA A 96 6.86 -10.06 -21.57
C ALA A 96 8.34 -10.44 -21.36
N ALA A 97 8.78 -10.53 -20.10
CA ALA A 97 10.14 -10.95 -19.77
C ALA A 97 10.45 -12.37 -20.30
N LEU A 98 9.50 -13.30 -20.21
CA LEU A 98 9.64 -14.64 -20.80
C LEU A 98 9.78 -14.60 -22.33
N LYS A 99 9.10 -13.67 -22.99
CA LYS A 99 9.22 -13.41 -24.44
C LYS A 99 10.49 -12.66 -24.84
N GLY A 100 11.34 -12.28 -23.88
CA GLY A 100 12.65 -11.69 -24.14
C GLY A 100 12.68 -10.16 -24.24
N TYR A 101 11.64 -9.47 -23.76
CA TYR A 101 11.63 -8.01 -23.68
C TYR A 101 11.08 -7.52 -22.34
N LYS A 102 11.51 -6.34 -21.90
CA LYS A 102 11.13 -5.82 -20.58
C LYS A 102 10.07 -4.73 -20.71
N VAL A 103 8.95 -4.92 -20.03
CA VAL A 103 7.86 -3.96 -19.95
C VAL A 103 7.68 -3.50 -18.50
N ASN A 104 7.38 -2.22 -18.33
CA ASN A 104 6.92 -1.65 -17.07
C ASN A 104 5.48 -1.17 -17.25
N VAL A 105 4.58 -1.67 -16.41
CA VAL A 105 3.21 -1.21 -16.32
C VAL A 105 3.07 -0.29 -15.11
N SER A 106 2.61 0.93 -15.38
CA SER A 106 2.17 1.90 -14.37
C SER A 106 0.65 1.90 -14.33
N ILE A 107 0.07 1.79 -13.14
CA ILE A 107 -1.38 1.70 -12.95
C ILE A 107 -1.78 2.75 -11.93
N ASP A 108 -2.81 3.51 -12.25
CA ASP A 108 -3.43 4.52 -11.40
C ASP A 108 -4.90 4.11 -11.17
N SER A 109 -5.20 3.76 -9.93
CA SER A 109 -6.52 3.34 -9.47
C SER A 109 -7.23 4.41 -8.63
N SER A 110 -6.67 5.62 -8.53
CA SER A 110 -7.18 6.69 -7.67
C SER A 110 -8.58 7.19 -8.06
N LEU A 111 -8.94 7.07 -9.33
CA LEU A 111 -10.23 7.50 -9.84
C LEU A 111 -11.33 6.48 -9.53
N ASN A 112 -12.37 6.90 -8.80
CA ASN A 112 -13.50 6.02 -8.48
C ASN A 112 -14.22 5.52 -9.75
N GLY A 113 -14.43 4.21 -9.85
CA GLY A 113 -15.08 3.56 -10.99
C GLY A 113 -14.24 3.52 -12.28
N LYS A 114 -12.99 3.97 -12.25
CA LYS A 114 -12.07 3.98 -13.40
C LYS A 114 -10.69 3.47 -13.04
N ILE A 115 -9.99 2.89 -14.01
CA ILE A 115 -8.59 2.52 -13.87
C ILE A 115 -7.81 3.04 -15.07
N SER A 116 -6.69 3.70 -14.80
CA SER A 116 -5.80 4.23 -15.81
C SER A 116 -4.50 3.45 -15.80
N PHE A 117 -3.97 3.05 -16.95
CA PHE A 117 -2.70 2.34 -17.00
C PHE A 117 -1.85 2.76 -18.19
N LYS A 118 -0.53 2.62 -18.05
CA LYS A 118 0.46 2.95 -19.07
C LYS A 118 1.50 1.84 -19.14
N ILE A 119 1.76 1.37 -20.34
CA ILE A 119 2.73 0.32 -20.62
C ILE A 119 3.94 0.96 -21.30
N VAL A 120 5.11 0.85 -20.65
CA VAL A 120 6.39 1.40 -21.14
C VAL A 120 7.31 0.24 -21.46
N VAL A 121 7.83 0.21 -22.68
CA VAL A 121 8.81 -0.79 -23.14
C VAL A 121 10.18 -0.24 -22.82
N ASN A 122 11.01 -1.02 -22.12
CA ASN A 122 12.40 -0.66 -21.90
C ASN A 122 13.23 -1.24 -23.06
N ASP A 123 14.17 -0.46 -23.59
CA ASP A 123 15.00 -0.81 -24.77
C ASP A 123 16.08 -1.89 -24.49
N PHE A 124 15.80 -2.86 -23.63
CA PHE A 124 16.67 -4.02 -23.38
C PHE A 124 16.13 -5.25 -24.12
N GLY A 125 16.83 -5.70 -25.16
CA GLY A 125 16.57 -6.98 -25.86
C GLY A 125 15.94 -6.84 -27.26
N VAL A 126 15.20 -7.86 -27.70
CA VAL A 126 14.46 -7.84 -28.96
C VAL A 126 13.41 -6.73 -28.87
N VAL A 127 13.59 -5.65 -29.62
CA VAL A 127 12.70 -4.48 -29.60
C VAL A 127 11.35 -4.88 -30.19
N GLY A 128 10.40 -5.24 -29.32
CA GLY A 128 9.02 -5.48 -29.70
C GLY A 128 8.41 -4.19 -30.23
N SER A 129 7.84 -4.22 -31.45
CA SER A 129 7.04 -3.10 -31.94
C SER A 129 5.78 -2.95 -31.08
N ARG A 130 5.16 -1.77 -31.11
CA ARG A 130 3.86 -1.53 -30.45
C ARG A 130 2.81 -2.59 -30.79
N ASP A 131 2.80 -3.04 -32.05
CA ASP A 131 1.85 -4.05 -32.52
C ASP A 131 2.15 -5.43 -31.95
N THR A 132 3.44 -5.77 -31.80
CA THR A 132 3.87 -7.01 -31.14
C THR A 132 3.40 -7.05 -29.69
N ILE A 133 3.60 -5.98 -28.93
CA ILE A 133 3.19 -5.91 -27.52
C ILE A 133 1.67 -6.01 -27.37
N LYS A 134 0.93 -5.34 -28.25
CA LYS A 134 -0.55 -5.44 -28.26
C LYS A 134 -1.00 -6.87 -28.56
N LYS A 135 -0.35 -7.54 -29.52
CA LYS A 135 -0.62 -8.94 -29.85
C LYS A 135 -0.31 -9.86 -28.66
N ASP A 136 0.84 -9.69 -28.03
CA ASP A 136 1.29 -10.50 -26.90
C ASP A 136 0.41 -10.29 -25.66
N LEU A 137 -0.02 -9.06 -25.39
CA LEU A 137 -0.97 -8.76 -24.31
C LEU A 137 -2.31 -9.46 -24.56
N ASN A 138 -2.82 -9.44 -25.79
CA ASN A 138 -4.05 -10.14 -26.15
C ASN A 138 -3.88 -11.66 -26.06
N GLU A 139 -2.74 -12.19 -26.50
CA GLU A 139 -2.42 -13.62 -26.37
C GLU A 139 -2.40 -14.02 -24.89
N PHE A 140 -1.71 -13.26 -24.06
CA PHE A 140 -1.62 -13.47 -22.62
C PHE A 140 -3.00 -13.47 -21.94
N ILE A 141 -3.82 -12.44 -22.20
CA ILE A 141 -5.18 -12.35 -21.67
C ILE A 141 -6.02 -13.55 -22.13
N SER A 142 -5.94 -13.91 -23.42
CA SER A 142 -6.68 -15.06 -23.95
C SER A 142 -6.24 -16.38 -23.29
N LYS A 143 -4.94 -16.57 -23.04
CA LYS A 143 -4.43 -17.78 -22.40
C LYS A 143 -4.91 -17.89 -20.96
N ILE A 144 -4.88 -16.79 -20.21
CA ILE A 144 -5.41 -16.74 -18.84
C ILE A 144 -6.91 -17.05 -18.81
N GLN A 145 -7.69 -16.42 -19.68
CA GLN A 145 -9.14 -16.60 -19.74
C GLN A 145 -9.55 -18.05 -20.05
N LYS A 146 -8.79 -18.73 -20.90
CA LYS A 146 -9.03 -20.13 -21.27
C LYS A 146 -8.39 -21.15 -20.34
N GLY A 147 -7.54 -20.71 -19.42
CA GLY A 147 -6.73 -21.58 -18.57
C GLY A 147 -5.73 -22.43 -19.35
N GLU A 148 -5.23 -21.92 -20.48
CA GLU A 148 -4.20 -22.60 -21.26
C GLU A 148 -2.86 -22.59 -20.52
N SER A 149 -2.06 -23.66 -20.67
CA SER A 149 -0.73 -23.72 -20.06
C SER A 149 0.21 -22.70 -20.71
N LEU A 150 1.11 -22.14 -19.90
CA LEU A 150 2.21 -21.26 -20.33
C LEU A 150 3.54 -22.00 -20.49
N ASP A 151 3.54 -23.33 -20.43
CA ASP A 151 4.75 -24.16 -20.48
C ASP A 151 5.48 -24.11 -21.82
N ASP A 152 4.77 -23.82 -22.91
CA ASP A 152 5.31 -23.81 -24.27
C ASP A 152 5.91 -22.45 -24.68
N LEU A 153 6.24 -21.59 -23.71
CA LEU A 153 6.87 -20.30 -24.00
C LEU A 153 8.36 -20.51 -24.32
N GLU A 154 8.75 -20.29 -25.58
CA GLU A 154 10.15 -20.29 -26.00
C GLU A 154 10.95 -19.27 -25.16
N GLY A 155 11.86 -19.78 -24.32
CA GLY A 155 12.66 -18.97 -23.43
C GLY A 155 13.80 -18.26 -24.15
N VAL A 156 13.82 -16.93 -24.08
CA VAL A 156 14.97 -16.10 -24.51
C VAL A 156 15.94 -15.84 -23.35
N ALA A 157 15.48 -16.02 -22.10
CA ALA A 157 16.27 -15.88 -20.88
C ALA A 157 17.07 -17.16 -20.56
N GLY A 158 18.12 -17.05 -19.74
CA GLY A 158 18.86 -18.22 -19.28
C GLY A 158 17.96 -19.19 -18.50
N ASP A 159 18.17 -20.51 -18.67
CA ASP A 159 17.29 -21.59 -18.19
C ASP A 159 16.80 -21.42 -16.73
N VAL A 160 17.67 -20.93 -15.84
CA VAL A 160 17.36 -20.72 -14.42
C VAL A 160 16.41 -19.54 -14.22
N GLU A 161 16.67 -18.40 -14.85
CA GLU A 161 15.81 -17.20 -14.74
C GLU A 161 14.45 -17.45 -15.40
N HIS A 162 14.45 -18.15 -16.55
CA HIS A 162 13.23 -18.55 -17.25
C HIS A 162 12.35 -19.43 -16.36
N SER A 163 12.92 -20.44 -15.68
CA SER A 163 12.15 -21.32 -14.79
C SER A 163 11.54 -20.58 -13.59
N GLY A 164 12.29 -19.62 -13.00
CA GLY A 164 11.82 -18.83 -11.87
C GLY A 164 10.68 -17.88 -12.26
N LEU A 165 10.82 -17.18 -13.39
CA LEU A 165 9.78 -16.31 -13.93
C LEU A 165 8.52 -17.11 -14.31
N LEU A 166 8.69 -18.26 -14.95
CA LEU A 166 7.57 -19.14 -15.32
C LEU A 166 6.82 -19.63 -14.07
N MET A 167 7.53 -20.04 -13.02
CA MET A 167 6.91 -20.47 -11.76
C MET A 167 6.16 -19.33 -11.07
N ALA A 168 6.77 -18.13 -11.00
CA ALA A 168 6.12 -16.95 -10.43
C ALA A 168 4.84 -16.59 -11.20
N LEU A 169 4.91 -16.62 -12.54
CA LEU A 169 3.76 -16.34 -13.40
C LEU A 169 2.64 -17.37 -13.22
N LYS A 170 2.97 -18.67 -13.17
CA LYS A 170 2.00 -19.74 -12.89
C LYS A 170 1.29 -19.56 -11.56
N ASN A 171 2.04 -19.26 -10.50
CA ASN A 171 1.48 -19.03 -9.18
C ASN A 171 0.51 -17.84 -9.19
N ARG A 172 0.87 -16.75 -9.87
CA ARG A 172 0.00 -15.57 -10.00
C ARG A 172 -1.27 -15.89 -10.79
N ILE A 173 -1.17 -16.63 -11.89
CA ILE A 173 -2.34 -17.03 -12.69
C ILE A 173 -3.27 -17.94 -11.90
N SER A 174 -2.72 -18.91 -11.17
CA SER A 174 -3.51 -19.80 -10.32
C SER A 174 -4.26 -19.01 -9.23
N MET A 175 -3.62 -18.01 -8.64
CA MET A 175 -4.27 -17.11 -7.68
C MET A 175 -5.40 -16.31 -8.33
N LEU A 176 -5.17 -15.73 -9.51
CA LEU A 176 -6.18 -14.97 -10.25
C LEU A 176 -7.40 -15.82 -10.63
N GLN A 177 -7.16 -17.05 -11.10
CA GLN A 177 -8.23 -18.00 -11.44
C GLN A 177 -9.05 -18.40 -10.21
N SER A 178 -8.37 -18.72 -9.10
CA SER A 178 -9.04 -19.06 -7.84
C SER A 178 -9.89 -17.89 -7.32
N GLN A 179 -9.36 -16.67 -7.36
CA GLN A 179 -10.12 -15.47 -6.94
C GLN A 179 -11.34 -15.24 -7.83
N TYR A 180 -11.19 -15.40 -9.15
CA TYR A 180 -12.31 -15.27 -10.09
C TYR A 180 -13.39 -16.33 -9.84
N GLU A 181 -13.01 -17.59 -9.65
CA GLU A 181 -13.94 -18.69 -9.38
C GLU A 181 -14.72 -18.47 -8.07
N VAL A 182 -14.04 -18.05 -7.00
CA VAL A 182 -14.69 -17.71 -5.73
C VAL A 182 -15.70 -16.58 -5.91
N GLN A 183 -15.32 -15.50 -6.61
CA GLN A 183 -16.25 -14.40 -6.89
C GLN A 183 -17.45 -14.85 -7.73
N SER A 184 -17.24 -15.70 -8.74
CA SER A 184 -18.30 -16.27 -9.56
C SER A 184 -19.28 -17.09 -8.73
N ASN A 185 -18.75 -17.99 -7.89
CA ASN A 185 -19.54 -18.87 -7.02
C ASN A 185 -20.36 -18.08 -5.99
N ILE A 186 -19.77 -17.02 -5.41
CA ILE A 186 -20.48 -16.13 -4.47
C ILE A 186 -21.63 -15.41 -5.20
N ASN A 187 -21.38 -14.89 -6.39
CA ASN A 187 -22.41 -14.18 -7.17
C ASN A 187 -23.54 -15.12 -7.58
N GLU A 188 -23.22 -16.34 -8.02
CA GLU A 188 -24.21 -17.38 -8.32
C GLU A 188 -25.02 -17.77 -7.09
N TYR A 189 -24.36 -17.97 -5.94
CA TYR A 189 -25.03 -18.23 -4.67
C TYR A 189 -26.04 -17.13 -4.33
N TYR A 190 -25.65 -15.85 -4.37
CA TYR A 190 -26.57 -14.74 -4.09
C TYR A 190 -27.72 -14.69 -5.09
N LYS A 191 -27.46 -14.86 -6.39
CA LYS A 191 -28.53 -14.93 -7.40
C LYS A 191 -29.53 -16.05 -7.10
N SER A 192 -29.03 -17.23 -6.73
CA SER A 192 -29.86 -18.37 -6.38
C SER A 192 -30.68 -18.11 -5.11
N PHE A 193 -30.07 -17.47 -4.10
CA PHE A 193 -30.73 -17.08 -2.86
C PHE A 193 -31.84 -16.07 -3.12
N PHE A 194 -31.57 -15.01 -3.88
CA PHE A 194 -32.57 -14.01 -4.26
C PHE A 194 -33.70 -14.61 -5.10
N ALA A 195 -33.41 -15.55 -6.00
CA ALA A 195 -34.43 -16.26 -6.76
C ALA A 195 -35.34 -17.14 -5.88
N GLN A 196 -34.84 -17.62 -4.74
CA GLN A 196 -35.60 -18.40 -3.76
C GLN A 196 -36.40 -17.52 -2.78
N LEU A 197 -36.11 -16.22 -2.70
CA LEU A 197 -36.91 -15.31 -1.87
C LEU A 197 -38.31 -15.17 -2.49
N PRO A 198 -39.38 -15.35 -1.69
CA PRO A 198 -40.74 -15.19 -2.19
C PRO A 198 -40.94 -13.76 -2.68
N THR A 199 -41.33 -13.60 -3.95
CA THR A 199 -41.59 -12.31 -4.60
C THR A 199 -42.92 -11.66 -4.19
N GLN A 200 -43.63 -12.25 -3.21
CA GLN A 200 -44.85 -11.65 -2.69
C GLN A 200 -44.52 -10.50 -1.75
N SER A 201 -44.88 -9.28 -2.16
CA SER A 201 -45.00 -8.11 -1.30
C SER A 201 -46.08 -8.36 -0.25
N VAL A 202 -45.76 -9.12 0.80
CA VAL A 202 -46.65 -9.27 1.94
C VAL A 202 -46.40 -8.06 2.85
N ASN A 203 -47.26 -7.06 2.71
CA ASN A 203 -47.49 -6.03 3.74
C ASN A 203 -47.99 -6.74 5.01
N HIS A 204 -47.09 -7.33 5.79
CA HIS A 204 -47.27 -7.65 7.20
C HIS A 204 -45.89 -7.55 7.83
N ALA A 205 -45.64 -6.45 8.53
CA ALA A 205 -44.58 -6.37 9.51
C ALA A 205 -44.89 -7.38 10.62
N GLN A 206 -44.48 -8.63 10.44
CA GLN A 206 -44.31 -9.55 11.55
C GLN A 206 -42.95 -9.22 12.16
N PRO A 207 -42.89 -8.80 13.44
CA PRO A 207 -41.61 -8.58 14.10
C PRO A 207 -40.87 -9.92 14.11
N ILE A 208 -39.71 -9.96 13.46
CA ILE A 208 -38.79 -11.08 13.57
C ILE A 208 -38.30 -11.06 15.02
N HIS A 209 -38.93 -11.86 15.88
CA HIS A 209 -38.40 -12.16 17.20
C HIS A 209 -37.24 -13.13 17.02
N ILE A 210 -36.03 -12.58 16.88
CA ILE A 210 -34.80 -13.37 16.99
C ILE A 210 -34.70 -13.81 18.46
N TYR A 211 -35.15 -15.03 18.72
CA TYR A 211 -35.03 -15.66 20.02
C TYR A 211 -33.58 -16.16 20.16
N ASN A 212 -32.68 -15.29 20.64
CA ASN A 212 -31.39 -15.72 21.15
C ASN A 212 -31.65 -16.48 22.45
N GLY A 213 -31.79 -17.81 22.35
CA GLY A 213 -31.88 -18.67 23.51
C GLY A 213 -30.71 -18.41 24.45
N ASN A 214 -31.00 -18.30 25.75
CA ASN A 214 -30.13 -18.03 26.91
C ASN A 214 -28.73 -18.67 26.88
N HIS A 215 -27.88 -18.23 25.97
CA HIS A 215 -26.43 -18.38 26.03
C HIS A 215 -25.91 -16.96 25.91
N GLU A 216 -25.38 -16.45 27.01
CA GLU A 216 -24.52 -15.27 27.00
C GLU A 216 -23.35 -15.59 26.05
N MET A 217 -23.52 -15.31 24.76
CA MET A 217 -22.42 -15.32 23.81
C MET A 217 -21.57 -14.10 24.12
N ASP A 218 -20.56 -14.31 24.96
CA ASP A 218 -19.45 -13.38 25.16
C ASP A 218 -18.78 -13.13 23.80
N GLN A 219 -19.01 -11.94 23.25
CA GLN A 219 -18.52 -11.50 21.94
C GLN A 219 -16.99 -11.52 21.85
N ARG A 220 -16.28 -11.69 22.97
CA ARG A 220 -14.82 -11.77 23.05
C ARG A 220 -14.24 -13.13 22.67
N LYS A 221 -15.09 -14.14 22.39
CA LYS A 221 -14.63 -15.52 22.21
C LYS A 221 -14.87 -16.11 20.82
N TYR A 222 -14.87 -15.26 19.79
CA TYR A 222 -14.72 -15.76 18.42
C TYR A 222 -13.25 -16.16 18.21
N ILE A 223 -12.96 -17.46 18.23
CA ILE A 223 -11.65 -17.98 17.82
C ILE A 223 -11.78 -18.44 16.37
N ALA A 224 -11.37 -17.58 15.43
CA ALA A 224 -11.26 -17.95 14.02
C ALA A 224 -10.00 -18.82 13.81
N ASN A 225 -10.15 -20.13 13.97
CA ASN A 225 -9.08 -21.07 13.67
C ASN A 225 -8.80 -21.05 12.16
N ASN A 226 -7.54 -20.81 11.75
CA ASN A 226 -7.04 -20.72 10.35
C ASN A 226 -7.22 -19.41 9.54
N SER A 227 -7.35 -18.24 10.18
CA SER A 227 -7.16 -16.96 9.46
C SER A 227 -5.82 -16.30 9.84
N ALA A 228 -4.88 -16.26 8.90
CA ALA A 228 -3.67 -15.46 9.06
C ALA A 228 -4.05 -13.98 8.98
N ASN A 229 -3.72 -13.22 10.03
CA ASN A 229 -3.93 -11.76 10.18
C ASN A 229 -5.37 -11.26 10.43
N VAL A 230 -6.09 -11.86 11.39
CA VAL A 230 -7.10 -11.11 12.14
C VAL A 230 -6.49 -10.73 13.49
N MET A 231 -5.95 -9.51 13.59
CA MET A 231 -5.64 -8.87 14.87
C MET A 231 -6.95 -8.66 15.61
N GLN A 232 -7.26 -9.60 16.51
CA GLN A 232 -8.45 -9.57 17.34
C GLN A 232 -8.02 -9.22 18.76
N GLY A 233 -8.37 -8.02 19.20
CA GLY A 233 -8.13 -7.53 20.55
C GLY A 233 -8.80 -6.19 20.74
N ASP A 234 -9.90 -6.19 21.50
CA ASP A 234 -10.50 -4.99 22.09
C ASP A 234 -9.42 -4.23 22.89
N ASN A 235 -9.30 -2.92 22.64
CA ASN A 235 -8.56 -1.96 23.47
C ASN A 235 -7.05 -2.22 23.68
N HIS A 236 -6.29 -2.35 22.60
CA HIS A 236 -4.88 -1.95 22.62
C HIS A 236 -4.65 -0.72 21.75
N SER A 237 -4.97 0.45 22.31
CA SER A 237 -4.21 1.65 21.97
C SER A 237 -2.79 1.40 22.47
N ASN A 238 -1.86 1.20 21.53
CA ASN A 238 -0.44 1.36 21.84
C ASN A 238 -0.21 2.84 22.14
N LEU A 239 -0.50 3.25 23.38
CA LEU A 239 0.10 4.42 24.00
C LEU A 239 1.58 4.09 24.20
N VAL A 240 2.37 4.34 23.16
CA VAL A 240 3.83 4.31 23.21
C VAL A 240 4.32 5.72 22.92
N GLU A 241 5.04 6.23 23.90
CA GLU A 241 5.61 7.56 24.03
C GLU A 241 6.23 8.09 22.72
N GLY A 242 5.84 9.32 22.38
CA GLY A 242 6.51 10.15 21.38
C GLY A 242 5.56 10.67 20.32
N ASN A 243 4.78 11.71 20.62
CA ASN A 243 4.14 12.64 19.66
C ASN A 243 3.53 12.02 18.39
N ARG A 244 3.06 10.77 18.46
CA ARG A 244 2.51 10.04 17.32
C ARG A 244 1.02 10.27 17.32
N ILE A 245 0.56 11.12 16.41
CA ILE A 245 -0.86 11.35 16.19
C ILE A 245 -1.54 10.03 15.87
N ASN A 246 -2.53 9.70 16.68
CA ASN A 246 -3.41 8.60 16.39
C ASN A 246 -4.54 9.11 15.49
N ILE A 247 -4.61 8.65 14.24
CA ILE A 247 -5.73 8.93 13.32
C ILE A 247 -6.77 7.79 13.31
N GLY A 248 -6.45 6.65 13.95
CA GLY A 248 -7.21 5.42 13.79
C GLY A 248 -6.77 4.62 12.56
N SER A 249 -6.94 3.30 12.63
CA SER A 249 -6.59 2.36 11.56
C SER A 249 -7.80 1.98 10.69
N THR A 250 -9.01 2.21 11.19
CA THR A 250 -10.26 1.87 10.49
C THR A 250 -10.99 3.13 10.00
N PHE A 251 -11.85 2.97 8.97
CA PHE A 251 -12.72 4.04 8.50
C PHE A 251 -13.65 4.56 9.61
N SER A 252 -14.13 3.68 10.49
CA SER A 252 -15.01 4.04 11.61
C SER A 252 -14.30 4.97 12.59
N GLU A 253 -13.07 4.64 13.01
CA GLU A 253 -12.27 5.48 13.92
C GLU A 253 -11.93 6.84 13.29
N LYS A 254 -11.63 6.85 11.98
CA LYS A 254 -11.41 8.11 11.24
C LYS A 254 -12.68 8.96 11.21
N SER A 255 -13.83 8.35 10.94
CA SER A 255 -15.12 9.03 10.88
C SER A 255 -15.52 9.62 12.23
N GLU A 256 -15.28 8.91 13.33
CA GLU A 256 -15.52 9.39 14.70
C GLU A 256 -14.65 10.64 15.00
N LYS A 257 -13.36 10.59 14.64
CA LYS A 257 -12.44 11.73 14.80
C LYS A 257 -12.82 12.95 13.96
N ILE A 258 -13.32 12.73 12.76
CA ILE A 258 -13.84 13.80 11.91
C ILE A 258 -15.10 14.42 12.52
N GLN A 259 -16.00 13.60 13.08
CA GLN A 259 -17.19 14.08 13.77
C GLN A 259 -16.81 14.93 14.99
N ASP A 260 -15.89 14.43 15.82
CA ASP A 260 -15.34 15.15 16.97
C ASP A 260 -14.75 16.52 16.60
N LEU A 261 -14.01 16.58 15.50
CA LEU A 261 -13.48 17.84 14.97
C LEU A 261 -14.60 18.78 14.50
N ASN A 262 -15.64 18.27 13.84
CA ASN A 262 -16.77 19.09 13.41
C ASN A 262 -17.51 19.70 14.60
N GLU A 263 -17.79 18.92 15.64
CA GLU A 263 -18.43 19.40 16.86
C GLU A 263 -17.58 20.50 17.54
N LEU A 264 -16.27 20.31 17.60
CA LEU A 264 -15.36 21.32 18.12
C LEU A 264 -15.36 22.61 17.28
N ILE A 265 -15.36 22.49 15.95
CA ILE A 265 -15.42 23.63 15.03
C ILE A 265 -16.73 24.40 15.23
N GLU A 266 -17.86 23.71 15.39
CA GLU A 266 -19.17 24.35 15.64
C GLU A 266 -19.20 25.08 16.98
N LEU A 267 -18.70 24.46 18.06
CA LEU A 267 -18.58 25.11 19.36
C LEU A 267 -17.68 26.35 19.27
N LEU A 268 -16.52 26.25 18.61
CA LEU A 268 -15.60 27.36 18.46
C LEU A 268 -16.21 28.51 17.64
N LYS A 269 -17.07 28.21 16.65
CA LYS A 269 -17.82 29.22 15.87
C LYS A 269 -18.80 30.03 16.73
N ASN A 270 -19.26 29.51 17.87
CA ASN A 270 -20.22 30.19 18.74
C ASN A 270 -19.56 30.96 19.90
N VAL A 271 -18.29 30.71 20.20
CA VAL A 271 -17.56 31.38 21.30
C VAL A 271 -16.78 32.59 20.77
N ASN A 272 -16.56 33.59 21.62
CA ASN A 272 -15.70 34.75 21.32
C ASN A 272 -14.35 34.59 22.03
N ILE A 273 -13.30 34.31 21.26
CA ILE A 273 -11.93 34.08 21.76
C ILE A 273 -10.95 34.84 20.88
N GLU A 274 -9.89 35.34 21.50
CA GLU A 274 -8.78 35.93 20.77
C GLU A 274 -8.17 34.90 19.80
N GLN A 275 -7.94 35.32 18.54
CA GLN A 275 -7.40 34.47 17.47
C GLN A 275 -8.26 33.26 17.08
N LYS A 276 -9.57 33.28 17.39
CA LYS A 276 -10.55 32.27 16.97
C LYS A 276 -10.41 31.86 15.49
N ASP A 277 -10.31 32.83 14.58
CA ASP A 277 -10.23 32.55 13.13
C ASP A 277 -9.00 31.73 12.75
N LYS A 278 -7.88 31.91 13.47
CA LYS A 278 -6.66 31.12 13.26
C LYS A 278 -6.84 29.69 13.78
N ALA A 279 -7.46 29.53 14.95
CA ALA A 279 -7.76 28.21 15.49
C ALA A 279 -8.74 27.44 14.61
N LEU A 280 -9.81 28.11 14.13
CA LEU A 280 -10.77 27.55 13.17
C LEU A 280 -10.07 27.05 11.91
N ARG A 281 -9.24 27.90 11.28
CA ARG A 281 -8.49 27.52 10.08
C ARG A 281 -7.58 26.31 10.32
N HIS A 282 -6.94 26.21 11.47
CA HIS A 282 -6.10 25.05 11.79
C HIS A 282 -6.92 23.77 11.99
N LEU A 283 -8.09 23.84 12.63
CA LEU A 283 -8.99 22.70 12.77
C LEU A 283 -9.59 22.28 11.42
N GLU A 284 -9.96 23.24 10.57
CA GLU A 284 -10.46 22.98 9.22
C GLU A 284 -9.40 22.32 8.34
N ASN A 285 -8.15 22.79 8.35
CA ASN A 285 -7.05 22.13 7.65
C ASN A 285 -6.82 20.68 8.13
N ALA A 286 -6.91 20.43 9.44
CA ALA A 286 -6.75 19.08 9.98
C ALA A 286 -7.90 18.16 9.54
N LYS A 287 -9.12 18.68 9.47
CA LYS A 287 -10.29 17.98 8.95
C LYS A 287 -10.15 17.69 7.46
N GLU A 288 -9.76 18.67 6.65
CA GLU A 288 -9.57 18.54 5.20
C GLU A 288 -8.60 17.39 4.89
N GLU A 289 -7.45 17.35 5.57
CA GLU A 289 -6.48 16.25 5.44
C GLU A 289 -7.12 14.89 5.72
N LEU A 290 -7.94 14.79 6.78
CA LEU A 290 -8.61 13.55 7.16
C LEU A 290 -9.71 13.11 6.18
N THR A 291 -10.32 14.06 5.44
CA THR A 291 -11.43 13.79 4.52
C THR A 291 -11.02 13.63 3.07
N GLU A 292 -10.03 14.39 2.61
CA GLU A 292 -9.66 14.45 1.18
C GLU A 292 -8.60 13.41 0.81
N GLU A 293 -7.76 13.02 1.77
CA GLU A 293 -6.68 12.05 1.53
C GLU A 293 -7.06 10.64 2.00
N GLY A 294 -6.88 9.64 1.11
CA GLY A 294 -7.09 8.23 1.46
C GLY A 294 -6.13 7.74 2.57
N ASP A 295 -4.91 8.29 2.58
CA ASP A 295 -3.90 8.05 3.61
C ASP A 295 -3.38 9.39 4.19
N PRO A 296 -4.07 9.96 5.19
CA PRO A 296 -3.78 11.30 5.70
C PRO A 296 -2.40 11.38 6.39
N ASP A 297 -1.65 12.46 6.12
CA ASP A 297 -0.35 12.68 6.75
C ASP A 297 -0.48 13.04 8.24
N LYS A 298 -0.14 12.07 9.09
CA LYS A 298 -0.09 12.21 10.57
C LYS A 298 0.73 13.41 11.05
N SER A 299 1.79 13.77 10.31
CA SER A 299 2.63 14.92 10.66
C SER A 299 1.89 16.24 10.45
N ASN A 300 1.17 16.37 9.33
CA ASN A 300 0.39 17.56 9.02
C ASN A 300 -0.79 17.71 9.99
N VAL A 301 -1.57 16.64 10.19
CA VAL A 301 -2.68 16.62 11.14
C VAL A 301 -2.18 17.05 12.53
N GLY A 302 -1.08 16.47 13.00
CA GLY A 302 -0.51 16.83 14.30
C GLY A 302 -0.01 18.26 14.39
N LYS A 303 0.62 18.76 13.33
CA LYS A 303 1.08 20.15 13.26
C LYS A 303 -0.09 21.12 13.34
N TRP A 304 -1.20 20.84 12.67
CA TRP A 304 -2.39 21.67 12.69
C TRP A 304 -3.10 21.62 14.05
N LEU A 305 -3.30 20.42 14.60
CA LEU A 305 -3.91 20.25 15.93
C LEU A 305 -3.09 20.90 17.04
N ASN A 306 -1.76 20.79 17.02
CA ASN A 306 -0.89 21.45 17.99
C ASN A 306 -0.99 22.98 17.92
N LYS A 307 -1.07 23.55 16.71
CA LYS A 307 -1.27 25.01 16.55
C LYS A 307 -2.63 25.45 17.06
N ALA A 308 -3.69 24.69 16.77
CA ALA A 308 -5.03 24.95 17.27
C ALA A 308 -5.06 24.85 18.81
N SER A 309 -4.51 23.78 19.39
CA SER A 309 -4.38 23.60 20.83
C SER A 309 -3.63 24.76 21.48
N GLY A 310 -2.49 25.19 20.93
CA GLY A 310 -1.71 26.31 21.47
C GLY A 310 -2.50 27.62 21.59
N ILE A 311 -3.45 27.86 20.68
CA ILE A 311 -4.37 29.02 20.74
C ILE A 311 -5.48 28.76 21.76
N LEU A 312 -6.05 27.55 21.76
CA LEU A 312 -7.20 27.19 22.58
C LEU A 312 -6.86 26.90 24.05
N LYS A 313 -5.58 26.74 24.40
CA LYS A 313 -5.11 26.60 25.80
C LYS A 313 -5.49 27.79 26.70
N TYR A 314 -5.75 28.95 26.11
CA TYR A 314 -6.18 30.17 26.81
C TYR A 314 -7.71 30.32 26.89
N ALA A 315 -8.47 29.38 26.33
CA ALA A 315 -9.92 29.33 26.55
C ALA A 315 -10.21 29.08 28.02
N ASP A 316 -11.35 29.59 28.50
CA ASP A 316 -11.75 29.44 29.89
C ASP A 316 -11.86 27.95 30.26
N LYS A 317 -11.08 27.51 31.25
CA LYS A 317 -10.97 26.09 31.66
C LYS A 317 -12.29 25.51 32.17
N GLY A 318 -13.26 26.36 32.54
CA GLY A 318 -14.61 25.96 32.92
C GLY A 318 -15.61 25.88 31.76
N SER A 319 -15.22 26.26 30.55
CA SER A 319 -16.12 26.26 29.40
C SER A 319 -16.30 24.88 28.77
N GLU A 320 -17.48 24.65 28.21
CA GLU A 320 -17.79 23.47 27.39
C GLU A 320 -16.78 23.29 26.24
N LEU A 321 -16.34 24.41 25.65
CA LEU A 321 -15.30 24.41 24.63
C LEU A 321 -14.00 23.80 25.14
N PHE A 322 -13.49 24.20 26.31
CA PHE A 322 -12.24 23.66 26.83
C PHE A 322 -12.32 22.15 27.07
N SER A 323 -13.45 21.67 27.58
CA SER A 323 -13.72 20.23 27.75
C SER A 323 -13.67 19.50 26.40
N LYS A 324 -14.36 20.01 25.38
CA LYS A 324 -14.34 19.39 24.04
C LYS A 324 -12.96 19.47 23.39
N VAL A 325 -12.22 20.57 23.53
CA VAL A 325 -10.83 20.64 23.01
C VAL A 325 -9.98 19.57 23.68
N LYS A 326 -10.10 19.37 25.00
CA LYS A 326 -9.31 18.36 25.71
C LYS A 326 -9.65 16.95 25.25
N GLU A 327 -10.93 16.66 25.09
CA GLU A 327 -11.44 15.39 24.58
C GLU A 327 -10.89 15.10 23.17
N VAL A 328 -11.08 16.03 22.23
CA VAL A 328 -10.61 15.90 20.85
C VAL A 328 -9.09 15.74 20.81
N MET A 329 -8.32 16.59 21.49
CA MET A 329 -6.86 16.47 21.47
C MET A 329 -6.40 15.11 22.05
N SER A 330 -7.05 14.63 23.11
CA SER A 330 -6.75 13.33 23.71
C SER A 330 -7.08 12.17 22.76
N SER A 331 -8.15 12.24 21.97
CA SER A 331 -8.50 11.20 20.99
C SER A 331 -7.47 11.07 19.86
N PHE A 332 -6.74 12.14 19.57
CA PHE A 332 -5.57 12.16 18.67
C PHE A 332 -4.24 11.81 19.36
N GLY A 333 -4.23 11.57 20.67
CA GLY A 333 -3.01 11.27 21.44
C GLY A 333 -2.17 12.50 21.76
N LEU A 334 -2.78 13.68 21.80
CA LEU A 334 -2.12 14.94 22.17
C LEU A 334 -2.46 15.32 23.61
N GLU A 335 -1.43 15.65 24.39
CA GLU A 335 -1.58 16.19 25.73
C GLU A 335 -1.75 17.71 25.68
N MET A 336 -2.87 18.19 26.22
CA MET A 336 -3.20 19.62 26.33
C MET A 336 -2.69 20.25 27.61
#